data_AF-A0A127T0J3-F1
#
_entry.id   AF-A0A127T0J3-F1
#
_cell.length_a   1.000
_cell.length_b   1.000
_cell.length_c   1.000
_cell.angle_alpha   90.00
_cell.angle_beta   90.00
_cell.angle_gamma   90.00
#
_symmetry.space_group_name_H-M   'P 1'
#
loop_
_entity.id
_entity.type
_entity.pdbx_description
1 polymer ?
#
loop_
_entity_poly.entity_id
_entity_poly.type
_entity_poly.pdbx_seq_one_letter_code
_entity_poly.pdbx_strand_id
1 'polypeptide(L)'
;KLLIDWMSDNSITDTLIKAETPQGWKVIDKSGSGDYGARNDIAVIYPPNRKPIVMAIMSRRTEKNAKSDDAMIAEAAKRIFDNLVF
;
A
#
# COMPACT_ATOMS: atom_id res chain seq x y z
N LYS A 1 17.08 10.27 8.94
CA LYS A 1 16.08 9.56 8.09
C LYS A 1 15.39 8.41 8.83
N LEU A 2 15.30 8.46 10.17
CA LEU A 2 14.90 7.32 11.00
C LEU A 2 13.56 6.68 10.60
N LEU A 3 12.51 7.48 10.38
CA LEU A 3 11.20 6.97 9.99
C LEU A 3 11.19 6.33 8.60
N ILE A 4 11.81 6.98 7.63
CA ILE A 4 11.90 6.46 6.26
C ILE A 4 12.67 5.15 6.25
N ASP A 5 13.76 5.07 7.01
CA ASP A 5 14.58 3.87 7.12
C ASP A 5 13.76 2.71 7.72
N TRP A 6 13.02 2.96 8.82
CA TRP A 6 12.15 1.97 9.46
C TRP A 6 11.01 1.45 8.58
N MET A 7 10.47 2.29 7.70
CA MET A 7 9.40 1.90 6.78
C MET A 7 9.92 1.24 5.50
N SER A 8 11.23 1.31 5.22
CA SER A 8 11.76 1.05 3.87
C SER A 8 12.28 -0.37 3.58
N ASP A 9 12.04 -1.34 4.46
CA ASP A 9 12.56 -2.71 4.26
C ASP A 9 11.76 -3.76 5.06
N ASN A 10 10.59 -4.16 4.54
CA ASN A 10 9.80 -5.24 5.14
C ASN A 10 9.03 -6.02 4.08
N SER A 11 9.18 -7.34 4.08
CA SER A 11 8.46 -8.25 3.16
C SER A 11 6.99 -8.46 3.54
N ILE A 12 6.58 -8.06 4.76
CA ILE A 12 5.20 -8.19 5.25
C ILE A 12 4.19 -7.44 4.35
N THR A 13 4.65 -6.48 3.55
CA THR A 13 3.77 -5.61 2.75
C THR A 13 3.89 -5.83 1.25
N ASP A 14 4.68 -6.82 0.83
CA ASP A 14 4.91 -7.11 -0.59
C ASP A 14 3.62 -7.46 -1.35
N THR A 15 2.58 -7.91 -0.64
CA THR A 15 1.26 -8.27 -1.17
C THR A 15 0.27 -7.10 -1.23
N LEU A 16 0.65 -5.89 -0.81
CA LEU A 16 -0.24 -4.72 -0.69
C LEU A 16 0.02 -3.69 -1.80
N ILE A 17 0.25 -2.40 -1.48
CA ILE A 17 0.53 -1.36 -2.49
C ILE A 17 1.73 -1.75 -3.36
N LYS A 18 2.75 -2.36 -2.76
CA LYS A 18 3.98 -2.77 -3.46
C LYS A 18 3.70 -3.81 -4.55
N ALA A 19 2.70 -4.67 -4.40
CA ALA A 19 2.40 -5.76 -5.35
C ALA A 19 2.13 -5.24 -6.77
N GLU A 20 1.46 -4.09 -6.88
CA GLU A 20 1.00 -3.51 -8.14
C GLU A 20 1.77 -2.23 -8.50
N THR A 21 2.87 -1.96 -7.79
CA THR A 21 3.71 -0.79 -8.05
C THR A 21 4.49 -0.98 -9.36
N PRO A 22 4.50 0.03 -10.26
CA PRO A 22 5.27 -0.04 -11.49
C PRO A 22 6.77 -0.31 -11.25
N GLN A 23 7.38 -1.09 -12.14
CA GLN A 23 8.79 -1.44 -12.04
C GLN A 23 9.69 -0.19 -11.96
N GLY A 24 10.67 -0.23 -11.05
CA GLY A 24 11.63 0.85 -10.83
C GLY A 24 11.13 1.97 -9.91
N TRP A 25 9.89 1.92 -9.43
CA TRP A 25 9.39 2.84 -8.42
C TRP A 25 9.73 2.29 -7.03
N LYS A 26 10.23 3.15 -6.14
CA LYS A 26 10.51 2.75 -4.75
C LYS A 26 9.28 3.01 -3.88
N VAL A 27 8.94 2.04 -3.03
CA VAL A 27 7.83 2.14 -2.06
C VAL A 27 8.40 2.05 -0.65
N ILE A 28 7.89 2.90 0.23
CA ILE A 28 8.23 2.94 1.65
C ILE A 28 6.89 3.01 2.40
N ASP A 29 6.52 1.94 3.07
CA ASP A 29 5.13 1.73 3.49
C ASP A 29 4.99 1.09 4.87
N LYS A 30 3.74 1.08 5.36
CA LYS A 30 3.39 0.36 6.57
C LYS A 30 1.96 -0.17 6.51
N SER A 31 1.86 -1.49 6.66
CA SER A 31 0.58 -2.18 6.77
C SER A 31 -0.05 -2.11 8.16
N GLY A 32 -1.38 -2.24 8.19
CA GLY A 32 -2.18 -2.47 9.38
C GLY A 32 -3.27 -3.52 9.14
N SER A 33 -3.64 -4.26 10.18
CA SER A 33 -4.74 -5.22 10.17
C SER A 33 -5.51 -5.21 11.49
N GLY A 34 -6.75 -5.70 11.50
CA GLY A 34 -7.58 -5.78 12.70
C GLY A 34 -8.91 -6.49 12.48
N ASP A 35 -9.79 -6.41 13.50
CA ASP A 35 -11.15 -6.95 13.46
C ASP A 35 -11.95 -6.42 12.26
N TYR A 36 -13.04 -7.09 11.93
CA TYR A 36 -13.89 -6.75 10.79
C TYR A 36 -13.16 -6.81 9.45
N GLY A 37 -12.18 -7.72 9.32
CA GLY A 37 -11.37 -7.86 8.12
C GLY A 37 -10.62 -6.58 7.74
N ALA A 38 -10.32 -5.71 8.72
CA ALA A 38 -9.61 -4.48 8.44
C ALA A 38 -8.23 -4.79 7.85
N ARG A 39 -7.93 -4.16 6.72
CA ARG A 39 -6.64 -4.27 6.05
C ARG A 39 -6.29 -2.92 5.44
N ASN A 40 -5.14 -2.39 5.82
CA ASN A 40 -4.72 -1.04 5.46
C ASN A 40 -3.26 -1.05 5.00
N ASP A 41 -2.92 -0.10 4.16
CA ASP A 41 -1.56 0.21 3.78
C ASP A 41 -1.38 1.71 3.51
N ILE A 42 -0.30 2.29 4.01
CA ILE A 42 0.07 3.69 3.77
C ILE A 42 1.50 3.76 3.27
N ALA A 43 1.71 4.44 2.16
CA ALA A 43 2.97 4.44 1.44
C ALA A 43 3.40 5.86 1.01
N VAL A 44 4.70 6.09 1.07
CA VAL A 44 5.40 7.09 0.27
C VAL A 44 6.03 6.37 -0.93
N ILE A 45 5.61 6.79 -2.12
CA ILE A 45 5.99 6.17 -3.39
C ILE A 45 6.90 7.16 -4.13
N TYR A 46 8.03 6.67 -4.63
CA TYR A 46 9.06 7.42 -5.32
C TYR A 46 9.17 6.94 -6.78
N PRO A 47 8.42 7.55 -7.69
CA PRO A 47 8.58 7.36 -9.12
C PRO A 47 9.89 8.01 -9.62
N PRO A 48 10.49 7.50 -10.71
CA PRO A 48 11.69 8.10 -11.30
C PRO A 48 11.40 9.50 -11.86
N ASN A 49 12.34 10.43 -11.66
CA ASN A 49 12.34 11.78 -12.25
C ASN A 49 11.15 12.69 -11.88
N ARG A 50 10.51 12.45 -10.73
CA ARG A 50 9.37 13.26 -10.28
C ARG A 50 9.18 13.27 -8.78
N LYS A 51 8.25 14.10 -8.31
CA LYS A 51 7.94 14.26 -6.89
C LYS A 51 7.30 12.98 -6.31
N PRO A 52 7.55 12.67 -5.03
CA PRO A 52 6.91 11.54 -4.36
C PRO A 52 5.38 11.65 -4.32
N ILE A 53 4.71 10.50 -4.27
CA ILE A 53 3.27 10.35 -4.08
C ILE A 53 3.03 9.77 -2.69
N VAL A 54 2.03 10.27 -1.98
CA VAL A 54 1.52 9.64 -0.76
C VAL A 54 0.21 8.94 -1.09
N MET A 55 0.12 7.66 -0.75
CA MET A 55 -1.07 6.83 -0.96
C MET A 55 -1.48 6.20 0.37
N ALA A 56 -2.76 6.27 0.71
CA ALA A 56 -3.32 5.59 1.87
C ALA A 56 -4.58 4.82 1.44
N ILE A 57 -4.55 3.50 1.62
CA ILE A 57 -5.69 2.62 1.35
C ILE A 57 -6.13 2.03 2.68
N MET A 58 -7.39 2.29 3.04
CA MET A 58 -7.98 1.81 4.27
C MET A 58 -9.26 1.04 3.99
N SER A 59 -9.44 -0.09 4.66
CA SER A 59 -10.61 -0.92 4.45
C SER A 59 -11.11 -1.56 5.73
N ARG A 60 -12.41 -1.87 5.71
CA ARG A 60 -13.12 -2.58 6.77
C ARG A 60 -14.38 -3.22 6.18
N ARG A 61 -14.79 -4.36 6.73
CA ARG A 61 -16.03 -5.08 6.40
C ARG A 61 -17.07 -4.91 7.52
N THR A 62 -18.29 -5.37 7.28
CA THR A 62 -19.39 -5.27 8.26
C THR A 62 -19.40 -6.43 9.25
N GLU A 63 -18.98 -7.62 8.83
CA GLU A 63 -18.93 -8.82 9.66
C GLU A 63 -17.71 -8.82 10.58
N LYS A 64 -17.90 -9.01 11.89
CA LYS A 64 -16.83 -8.97 12.89
C LYS A 64 -15.66 -9.92 12.60
N ASN A 65 -15.97 -11.13 12.14
CA ASN A 65 -14.98 -12.18 11.90
C ASN A 65 -14.57 -12.28 10.42
N ALA A 66 -14.85 -11.25 9.61
CA ALA A 66 -14.41 -11.25 8.23
C ALA A 66 -12.88 -11.31 8.16
N LYS A 67 -12.37 -12.01 7.15
CA LYS A 67 -10.92 -12.10 6.90
C LYS A 67 -10.42 -10.84 6.20
N SER A 68 -9.18 -10.48 6.49
CA SER A 68 -8.45 -9.47 5.71
C SER A 68 -8.20 -9.97 4.29
N ASP A 69 -8.04 -9.03 3.37
CA ASP A 69 -7.91 -9.31 1.94
C ASP A 69 -6.82 -8.41 1.34
N ASP A 70 -5.63 -8.97 1.15
CA ASP A 70 -4.47 -8.26 0.60
C ASP A 70 -4.69 -7.95 -0.89
N ALA A 71 -5.33 -8.87 -1.63
CA ALA A 71 -5.60 -8.70 -3.06
C ALA A 71 -6.52 -7.51 -3.32
N MET A 72 -7.45 -7.21 -2.41
CA MET A 72 -8.28 -6.00 -2.51
C MET A 72 -7.45 -4.71 -2.35
N ILE A 73 -6.44 -4.70 -1.47
CA ILE A 73 -5.53 -3.54 -1.33
C ILE A 73 -4.68 -3.37 -2.59
N ALA A 74 -4.11 -4.46 -3.10
CA ALA A 74 -3.35 -4.49 -4.35
C ALA A 74 -4.18 -3.97 -5.53
N GLU A 75 -5.40 -4.49 -5.73
CA GLU A 75 -6.29 -4.06 -6.82
C GLU A 75 -6.68 -2.58 -6.70
N ALA A 76 -6.90 -2.07 -5.49
CA ALA A 76 -7.13 -0.64 -5.27
C ALA A 76 -5.90 0.19 -5.64
N ALA A 77 -4.69 -0.24 -5.26
CA ALA A 77 -3.45 0.43 -5.63
C ALA A 77 -3.25 0.44 -7.14
N LYS A 78 -3.46 -0.71 -7.81
CA LYS A 78 -3.41 -0.85 -9.27
C LYS A 78 -4.32 0.15 -9.97
N ARG A 79 -5.58 0.25 -9.56
CA ARG A 79 -6.53 1.21 -10.13
C ARG A 79 -6.06 2.65 -9.98
N ILE A 80 -5.41 2.99 -8.87
CA ILE A 80 -4.81 4.31 -8.70
C ILE A 80 -3.64 4.48 -9.68
N PHE A 81 -2.72 3.52 -9.76
CA PHE A 81 -1.59 3.57 -10.70
C PHE A 81 -2.04 3.69 -12.16
N ASP A 82 -3.08 2.97 -12.57
CA ASP A 82 -3.63 3.00 -13.93
C ASP A 82 -4.24 4.36 -14.29
N ASN A 83 -4.75 5.11 -13.31
CA ASN A 83 -5.38 6.42 -13.50
C ASN A 83 -4.48 7.61 -13.14
N LEU A 84 -3.26 7.32 -12.68
CA LEU A 84 -2.27 8.34 -12.40
C LEU A 84 -1.70 8.86 -13.73
N VAL A 85 -2.35 9.89 -14.26
CA VAL A 85 -1.88 10.64 -15.42
C VAL A 85 -0.77 11.59 -14.95
N PHE A 86 0.40 11.50 -15.58
CA PHE A 86 1.52 12.41 -15.40
C PHE A 86 1.88 13.11 -16.69
#